data_AF-A0A831Y503-F1
#
_entry.id   AF-A0A831Y503-F1
#
_cell.length_a   1.000
_cell.length_b   1.000
_cell.length_c   1.000
_cell.angle_alpha   90.00
_cell.angle_beta   90.00
_cell.angle_gamma   90.00
#
_symmetry.space_group_name_H-M   'P 1'
#
loop_
_entity.id
_entity.type
_entity.pdbx_description
1 polymer ?
#
loop_
_entity_poly.entity_id
_entity_poly.type
_entity_poly.pdbx_seq_one_letter_code
_entity_poly.pdbx_strand_id
1 'polypeptide(L)'
;MRARLQEVFGADLRWLAVFRIGLGVTILGDLVQRLTDLTAHYTDFGVLPRADLLQLSPSRWLISLHLISGVWQVQALLFGAAAVCAIALLVGYRTRLATFASWLLFCSLNTRNPMVVLGADVLLRVVLFWSLFLPLGARYSVDRAWRGTPASEGPRLVSAGTVAYLLQIALMYWITALRKSDPEWRSAGTALYYALSLDHLTTPLGHALLQFPGLLTGLTHGVFWLEVLGPLLLFCPVRTATIRTAVVLAFVALHAGIGATLRVGYFPWISALAMVVFLPSSFWDRWSARAGEGALVKIYYDGACGVCARGVRLLTTFFLLPRVEVLTAQSEPAVEHVMRTRNSWVVVDGQGARHVGFGGFTVLVAASPLLRPLARLFATSWASSLGERVYAFVARHRASACPLEPGPAPPPSRRGPALVGLLVASLLVYVVVWNVTALPSPWFRLPEPVRSVAYLLRLDQTWAMFAPSPLKDDGWHVIPGRLADGAVVDLFRGGAAVRWDRPESVAALYPNTRWRRYMMLLPSHLEYAPAYARYLCRRWNRQHLGPRRLETLEIVFVRERTLPDFRREDPRRQPLLQHACAADAGTPPAVR
;
A
#
# COMPACT_ATOMS: atom_id res chain seq x y z
N MET A 1 31.32 -18.65 -4.33
CA MET A 1 30.17 -18.67 -3.39
C MET A 1 29.56 -17.29 -3.15
N ARG A 2 30.31 -16.28 -2.65
CA ARG A 2 29.78 -14.94 -2.31
C ARG A 2 29.08 -14.19 -3.45
N ALA A 3 29.65 -14.21 -4.66
CA ALA A 3 29.04 -13.56 -5.83
C ALA A 3 27.69 -14.18 -6.23
N ARG A 4 27.56 -15.53 -6.12
CA ARG A 4 26.31 -16.24 -6.39
C ARG A 4 25.24 -15.94 -5.34
N LEU A 5 25.61 -15.87 -4.06
CA LEU A 5 24.70 -15.43 -3.00
C LEU A 5 24.19 -14.00 -3.23
N GLN A 6 25.06 -13.10 -3.70
CA GLN A 6 24.67 -11.73 -4.08
C GLN A 6 23.79 -11.66 -5.32
N GLU A 7 23.90 -12.63 -6.22
CA GLU A 7 23.05 -12.71 -7.41
C GLU A 7 21.64 -13.21 -7.07
N VAL A 8 21.55 -14.24 -6.21
CA VAL A 8 20.28 -14.89 -5.84
C VAL A 8 19.53 -14.11 -4.76
N PHE A 9 20.20 -13.80 -3.64
CA PHE A 9 19.58 -13.18 -2.45
C PHE A 9 19.88 -11.68 -2.29
N GLY A 10 20.59 -11.09 -3.27
CA GLY A 10 20.87 -9.66 -3.28
C GLY A 10 19.67 -8.82 -3.73
N ALA A 11 19.45 -7.73 -2.99
CA ALA A 11 18.54 -6.66 -3.39
C ALA A 11 19.35 -5.48 -3.94
N ASP A 12 18.93 -4.92 -5.07
CA ASP A 12 19.52 -3.69 -5.60
C ASP A 12 18.99 -2.48 -4.82
N LEU A 13 19.89 -1.62 -4.36
CA LEU A 13 19.54 -0.45 -3.55
C LEU A 13 18.67 0.56 -4.32
N ARG A 14 18.75 0.59 -5.65
CA ARG A 14 17.93 1.47 -6.51
C ARG A 14 16.48 0.97 -6.55
N TRP A 15 16.30 -0.36 -6.65
CA TRP A 15 14.97 -0.97 -6.55
C TRP A 15 14.37 -0.84 -5.16
N LEU A 16 15.18 -0.89 -4.10
CA LEU A 16 14.71 -0.58 -2.74
C LEU A 16 14.21 0.87 -2.60
N ALA A 17 14.80 1.82 -3.32
CA ALA A 17 14.32 3.20 -3.32
C ALA A 17 12.98 3.35 -4.07
N VAL A 18 12.81 2.70 -5.23
CA VAL A 18 11.51 2.63 -5.93
C VAL A 18 10.45 1.98 -5.04
N PHE A 19 10.82 0.88 -4.40
CA PHE A 19 9.96 0.18 -3.46
C PHE A 19 9.52 1.08 -2.28
N ARG A 20 10.46 1.82 -1.66
CA ARG A 20 10.15 2.79 -0.60
C ARG A 20 9.16 3.86 -1.06
N ILE A 21 9.36 4.44 -2.25
CA ILE A 21 8.45 5.44 -2.82
C ILE A 21 7.06 4.82 -3.00
N GLY A 22 7.00 3.62 -3.57
CA GLY A 22 5.74 2.88 -3.74
C GLY A 22 5.03 2.60 -2.41
N LEU A 23 5.75 2.26 -1.33
CA LEU A 23 5.16 2.08 0.00
C LEU A 23 4.51 3.37 0.51
N GLY A 24 5.24 4.48 0.43
CA GLY A 24 4.72 5.79 0.84
C GLY A 24 3.47 6.20 0.06
N VAL A 25 3.50 6.05 -1.27
CA VAL A 25 2.34 6.33 -2.15
C VAL A 25 1.15 5.44 -1.80
N THR A 26 1.40 4.15 -1.55
CA THR A 26 0.32 3.20 -1.23
C THR A 26 -0.36 3.54 0.09
N ILE A 27 0.42 3.87 1.12
CA ILE A 27 -0.13 4.27 2.42
C ILE A 27 -0.96 5.56 2.26
N LEU A 28 -0.46 6.54 1.51
CA LEU A 28 -1.20 7.78 1.27
C LEU A 28 -2.51 7.53 0.52
N GLY A 29 -2.49 6.71 -0.53
CA GLY A 29 -3.69 6.31 -1.25
C GLY A 29 -4.71 5.61 -0.34
N ASP A 30 -4.25 4.66 0.48
CA ASP A 30 -5.08 3.97 1.46
C ASP A 30 -5.73 4.94 2.47
N LEU A 31 -4.95 5.87 3.02
CA LEU A 31 -5.45 6.87 3.95
C LEU A 31 -6.51 7.77 3.29
N VAL A 32 -6.27 8.25 2.06
CA VAL A 32 -7.24 9.06 1.31
C VAL A 32 -8.54 8.29 1.10
N GLN A 33 -8.46 7.01 0.70
CA GLN A 33 -9.67 6.19 0.55
C GLN A 33 -10.40 5.99 1.89
N ARG A 34 -9.68 5.77 2.99
CA ARG A 34 -10.30 5.55 4.31
C ARG A 34 -10.88 6.84 4.90
N LEU A 35 -10.34 8.01 4.55
CA LEU A 35 -10.84 9.31 5.03
C LEU A 35 -12.27 9.61 4.57
N THR A 36 -12.69 9.10 3.42
CA THR A 36 -14.08 9.29 2.92
C THR A 36 -15.13 8.68 3.84
N ASP A 37 -14.75 7.68 4.64
CA ASP A 37 -15.61 6.98 5.59
C ASP A 37 -15.09 7.08 7.04
N LEU A 38 -14.34 8.13 7.37
CA LEU A 38 -13.67 8.28 8.68
C LEU A 38 -14.65 8.03 9.85
N THR A 39 -15.78 8.71 9.82
CA THR A 39 -16.82 8.60 10.85
C THR A 39 -17.45 7.21 10.86
N ALA A 40 -17.82 6.68 9.70
CA ALA A 40 -18.52 5.41 9.62
C ALA A 40 -17.66 4.23 10.09
N HIS A 41 -16.37 4.22 9.78
CA HIS A 41 -15.51 3.06 10.05
C HIS A 41 -14.63 3.17 11.29
N TYR A 42 -14.31 4.38 11.78
CA TYR A 42 -13.29 4.55 12.83
C TYR A 42 -13.77 5.31 14.08
N THR A 43 -15.04 5.73 14.16
CA THR A 43 -15.57 6.47 15.32
C THR A 43 -16.62 5.67 16.11
N ASP A 44 -16.95 6.14 17.31
CA ASP A 44 -18.02 5.56 18.14
C ASP A 44 -19.43 5.84 17.58
N PHE A 45 -19.56 6.79 16.65
CA PHE A 45 -20.79 7.02 15.89
C PHE A 45 -20.98 6.06 14.71
N GLY A 46 -19.92 5.33 14.35
CA GLY A 46 -19.87 4.47 13.18
C GLY A 46 -20.52 3.10 13.34
N VAL A 47 -20.15 2.19 12.44
CA VAL A 47 -20.64 0.80 12.37
C VAL A 47 -20.01 -0.13 13.39
N LEU A 48 -18.90 0.28 14.00
CA LEU A 48 -18.21 -0.48 15.03
C LEU A 48 -17.66 0.44 16.12
N PRO A 49 -18.49 0.80 17.12
CA PRO A 49 -18.06 1.49 18.32
C PRO A 49 -16.95 0.72 19.06
N ARG A 50 -16.10 1.43 19.80
CA ARG A 50 -14.97 0.82 20.53
C ARG A 50 -15.43 -0.18 21.59
N ALA A 51 -16.53 0.10 22.28
CA ALA A 51 -17.10 -0.80 23.29
C ALA A 51 -17.47 -2.17 22.69
N ASP A 52 -18.12 -2.16 21.52
CA ASP A 52 -18.48 -3.38 20.78
C ASP A 52 -17.20 -4.13 20.34
N LEU A 53 -16.21 -3.43 19.78
CA LEU A 53 -14.95 -4.06 19.37
C LEU A 53 -14.20 -4.72 20.54
N LEU A 54 -14.16 -4.10 21.72
CA LEU A 54 -13.45 -4.65 22.87
C LEU A 54 -14.07 -5.97 23.37
N GLN A 55 -15.38 -6.15 23.18
CA GLN A 55 -16.07 -7.40 23.50
C GLN A 55 -15.85 -8.48 22.43
N LEU A 56 -15.74 -8.07 21.18
CA LEU A 56 -15.58 -8.98 20.02
C LEU A 56 -14.12 -9.30 19.68
N SER A 57 -13.15 -8.61 20.30
CA SER A 57 -11.74 -8.74 19.93
C SER A 57 -11.21 -10.16 20.18
N PRO A 58 -10.57 -10.80 19.17
CA PRO A 58 -10.10 -12.17 19.31
C PRO A 58 -8.85 -12.29 20.20
N SER A 59 -8.19 -11.17 20.54
CA SER A 59 -6.97 -11.16 21.33
C SER A 59 -6.71 -9.81 21.99
N ARG A 60 -6.31 -9.83 23.26
CA ARG A 60 -5.85 -8.64 24.01
C ARG A 60 -4.54 -8.05 23.49
N TRP A 61 -3.80 -8.80 22.67
CA TRP A 61 -2.50 -8.41 22.11
C TRP A 61 -2.63 -7.59 20.82
N LEU A 62 -3.86 -7.42 20.32
CA LEU A 62 -4.15 -6.53 19.20
C LEU A 62 -4.25 -5.08 19.71
N ILE A 63 -3.10 -4.43 19.85
CA ILE A 63 -3.02 -3.06 20.35
C ILE A 63 -3.35 -2.06 19.23
N SER A 64 -4.07 -0.98 19.59
CA SER A 64 -4.38 0.10 18.66
C SER A 64 -4.42 1.47 19.32
N LEU A 65 -3.59 2.39 18.82
CA LEU A 65 -3.64 3.82 19.14
C LEU A 65 -4.98 4.47 18.73
N HIS A 66 -5.62 3.99 17.67
CA HIS A 66 -6.95 4.44 17.25
C HIS A 66 -8.07 4.05 18.24
N LEU A 67 -7.79 3.30 19.31
CA LEU A 67 -8.75 3.04 20.39
C LEU A 67 -8.68 4.05 21.54
N ILE A 68 -7.68 4.95 21.56
CA ILE A 68 -7.54 5.97 22.60
C ILE A 68 -8.79 6.86 22.69
N SER A 69 -9.42 7.16 21.55
CA SER A 69 -10.69 7.89 21.52
C SER A 69 -11.54 7.49 20.32
N GLY A 70 -12.86 7.52 20.47
CA GLY A 70 -13.80 7.25 19.39
C GLY A 70 -14.33 8.50 18.70
N VAL A 71 -13.85 9.69 19.04
CA VAL A 71 -14.28 10.93 18.38
C VAL A 71 -13.52 11.16 17.07
N TRP A 72 -14.16 11.75 16.07
CA TRP A 72 -13.59 11.91 14.72
C TRP A 72 -12.34 12.78 14.71
N GLN A 73 -12.21 13.75 15.61
CA GLN A 73 -11.06 14.66 15.70
C GLN A 73 -9.77 13.89 16.01
N VAL A 74 -9.80 13.00 16.99
CA VAL A 74 -8.64 12.17 17.36
C VAL A 74 -8.28 11.22 16.21
N GLN A 75 -9.30 10.64 15.54
CA GLN A 75 -9.07 9.80 14.37
C GLN A 75 -8.42 10.60 13.23
N ALA A 76 -8.90 11.82 12.95
CA ALA A 76 -8.32 12.69 11.93
C ALA A 76 -6.86 13.07 12.25
N LEU A 77 -6.53 13.33 13.52
CA LEU A 77 -5.15 13.59 13.96
C LEU A 77 -4.24 12.37 13.73
N LEU A 78 -4.71 11.16 14.06
CA LEU A 78 -3.94 9.93 13.84
C LEU A 78 -3.73 9.64 12.34
N PHE A 79 -4.74 9.90 11.51
CA PHE A 79 -4.62 9.83 10.04
C PHE A 79 -3.63 10.86 9.51
N GLY A 80 -3.67 12.10 10.01
CA GLY A 80 -2.71 13.15 9.67
C GLY A 80 -1.28 12.77 10.05
N ALA A 81 -1.07 12.22 11.26
CA ALA A 81 0.22 11.70 11.70
C ALA A 81 0.72 10.56 10.81
N ALA A 82 -0.17 9.64 10.42
CA ALA A 82 0.15 8.55 9.50
C ALA A 82 0.55 9.08 8.10
N ALA A 83 -0.15 10.11 7.60
CA ALA A 83 0.16 10.75 6.33
C ALA A 83 1.54 11.43 6.37
N VAL A 84 1.86 12.16 7.44
CA VAL A 84 3.19 12.77 7.63
C VAL A 84 4.29 11.70 7.65
N CYS A 85 4.09 10.60 8.37
CA CYS A 85 5.05 9.49 8.39
C CYS A 85 5.22 8.86 7.00
N ALA A 86 4.12 8.68 6.26
CA ALA A 86 4.15 8.14 4.90
C ALA A 86 4.86 9.06 3.91
N ILE A 87 4.68 10.38 4.02
CA ILE A 87 5.43 11.37 3.22
C ILE A 87 6.91 11.33 3.57
N ALA A 88 7.25 11.30 4.86
CA ALA A 88 8.63 11.16 5.31
C ALA A 88 9.28 9.87 4.79
N LEU A 89 8.55 8.75 4.80
CA LEU A 89 8.97 7.48 4.21
C LEU A 89 9.17 7.61 2.69
N LEU A 90 8.21 8.20 1.98
CA LEU A 90 8.24 8.39 0.52
C LEU A 90 9.53 9.10 0.08
N VAL A 91 9.82 10.26 0.69
CA VAL A 91 11.02 11.05 0.37
C VAL A 91 12.31 10.49 1.02
N GLY A 92 12.18 9.53 1.92
CA GLY A 92 13.30 8.93 2.65
C GLY A 92 13.96 9.91 3.62
N TYR A 93 13.14 10.62 4.41
CA TYR A 93 13.57 11.45 5.52
C TYR A 93 13.38 10.71 6.85
N ARG A 94 14.44 10.61 7.65
CA ARG A 94 14.51 9.78 8.86
C ARG A 94 13.94 8.38 8.59
N THR A 95 14.38 7.77 7.50
CA THR A 95 13.70 6.65 6.83
C THR A 95 13.36 5.51 7.78
N ARG A 96 14.30 5.10 8.66
CA ARG A 96 14.05 4.01 9.63
C ARG A 96 12.92 4.33 10.60
N LEU A 97 12.91 5.54 11.16
CA LEU A 97 11.86 6.00 12.05
C LEU A 97 10.53 6.14 11.31
N ALA A 98 10.55 6.69 10.10
CA ALA A 98 9.37 6.82 9.26
C ALA A 98 8.77 5.45 8.91
N THR A 99 9.59 4.46 8.54
CA THR A 99 9.12 3.07 8.30
C THR A 99 8.48 2.47 9.56
N PHE A 100 9.12 2.61 10.72
CA PHE A 100 8.57 2.10 11.99
C PHE A 100 7.25 2.78 12.37
N ALA A 101 7.20 4.11 12.33
CA ALA A 101 6.00 4.88 12.65
C ALA A 101 4.86 4.58 11.67
N SER A 102 5.14 4.49 10.37
CA SER A 102 4.16 4.06 9.35
C SER A 102 3.65 2.66 9.61
N TRP A 103 4.52 1.70 9.94
CA TRP A 103 4.12 0.33 10.29
C TRP A 103 3.21 0.30 11.53
N LEU A 104 3.60 1.00 12.60
CA LEU A 104 2.86 1.04 13.86
C LEU A 104 1.46 1.67 13.69
N LEU A 105 1.38 2.84 13.03
CA LEU A 105 0.12 3.53 12.79
C LEU A 105 -0.79 2.74 11.84
N PHE A 106 -0.22 2.11 10.82
CA PHE A 106 -0.97 1.25 9.90
C PHE A 106 -1.49 -0.02 10.58
N CYS A 107 -0.69 -0.64 11.45
CA CYS A 107 -1.15 -1.75 12.29
C CYS A 107 -2.31 -1.31 13.18
N SER A 108 -2.15 -0.19 13.89
CA SER A 108 -3.22 0.37 14.72
C SER A 108 -4.50 0.60 13.93
N LEU A 109 -4.41 1.18 12.73
CA LEU A 109 -5.56 1.44 11.86
C LEU A 109 -6.29 0.14 11.48
N ASN A 110 -5.55 -0.92 11.14
CA ASN A 110 -6.14 -2.23 10.83
C ASN A 110 -6.81 -2.89 12.04
N THR A 111 -6.26 -2.71 13.24
CA THR A 111 -6.88 -3.24 14.47
C THR A 111 -8.19 -2.53 14.80
N ARG A 112 -8.33 -1.24 14.46
CA ARG A 112 -9.51 -0.43 14.85
C ARG A 112 -10.82 -0.94 14.28
N ASN A 113 -10.81 -1.59 13.12
CA ASN A 113 -12.01 -2.16 12.54
C ASN A 113 -11.65 -3.37 11.66
N PRO A 114 -11.70 -4.60 12.19
CA PRO A 114 -11.32 -5.80 11.45
C PRO A 114 -12.26 -6.12 10.28
N MET A 115 -13.53 -5.69 10.35
CA MET A 115 -14.54 -5.94 9.30
C MET A 115 -14.24 -5.23 7.99
N VAL A 116 -13.42 -4.18 8.00
CA VAL A 116 -13.01 -3.45 6.79
C VAL A 116 -11.59 -3.78 6.34
N VAL A 117 -10.90 -4.72 6.99
CA VAL A 117 -9.54 -5.15 6.63
C VAL A 117 -9.59 -6.11 5.43
N LEU A 118 -8.74 -5.83 4.45
CA LEU A 118 -8.56 -6.58 3.22
C LEU A 118 -7.27 -7.41 3.27
N GLY A 119 -7.14 -8.42 2.40
CA GLY A 119 -5.88 -9.14 2.22
C GLY A 119 -4.72 -8.21 1.82
N ALA A 120 -5.02 -7.13 1.11
CA ALA A 120 -4.10 -6.04 0.78
C ALA A 120 -3.45 -5.43 2.03
N ASP A 121 -4.26 -5.17 3.06
CA ASP A 121 -3.79 -4.55 4.29
C ASP A 121 -2.87 -5.49 5.07
N VAL A 122 -3.19 -6.79 5.09
CA VAL A 122 -2.33 -7.82 5.70
C VAL A 122 -0.96 -7.85 5.03
N LEU A 123 -0.92 -7.80 3.69
CA LEU A 123 0.33 -7.77 2.93
C LEU A 123 1.14 -6.50 3.19
N LEU A 124 0.53 -5.32 3.09
CA LEU A 124 1.24 -4.06 3.30
C LEU A 124 1.87 -4.00 4.70
N ARG A 125 1.15 -4.46 5.72
CA ARG A 125 1.64 -4.59 7.09
C ARG A 125 2.90 -5.46 7.18
N VAL A 126 2.87 -6.65 6.59
CA VAL A 126 3.98 -7.62 6.62
C VAL A 126 5.19 -7.07 5.84
N VAL A 127 4.93 -6.48 4.68
CA VAL A 127 5.92 -5.82 3.84
C VAL A 127 6.60 -4.65 4.57
N LEU A 128 5.83 -3.83 5.29
CA LEU A 128 6.35 -2.74 6.14
C LEU A 128 7.18 -3.26 7.31
N PHE A 129 6.76 -4.36 7.95
CA PHE A 129 7.52 -4.98 9.04
C PHE A 129 8.90 -5.42 8.56
N TRP A 130 8.96 -6.19 7.47
CA TRP A 130 10.26 -6.65 6.93
C TRP A 130 11.10 -5.50 6.39
N SER A 131 10.47 -4.42 5.94
CA SER A 131 11.14 -3.19 5.52
C SER A 131 11.94 -2.49 6.63
N LEU A 132 11.63 -2.74 7.91
CA LEU A 132 12.41 -2.23 9.05
C LEU A 132 13.86 -2.71 9.02
N PHE A 133 14.11 -3.86 8.39
CA PHE A 133 15.43 -4.48 8.26
C PHE A 133 16.10 -4.21 6.92
N LEU A 134 15.49 -3.39 6.06
CA LEU A 134 16.02 -3.00 4.74
C LEU A 134 16.62 -1.59 4.77
N PRO A 135 17.68 -1.32 4.00
CA PRO A 135 18.30 0.00 3.91
C PRO A 135 17.51 0.93 2.96
N LEU A 136 16.23 1.16 3.21
CA LEU A 136 15.35 1.94 2.31
C LEU A 136 15.83 3.39 2.08
N GLY A 137 16.62 3.94 3.00
CA GLY A 137 17.21 5.28 2.91
C GLY A 137 18.55 5.34 2.16
N ALA A 138 19.07 4.24 1.61
CA ALA A 138 20.43 4.20 1.04
C ALA A 138 20.55 4.91 -0.33
N ARG A 139 19.47 4.96 -1.11
CA ARG A 139 19.43 5.61 -2.43
C ARG A 139 18.19 6.49 -2.59
N TYR A 140 18.32 7.52 -3.41
CA TYR A 140 17.26 8.47 -3.79
C TYR A 140 16.43 8.94 -2.58
N SER A 141 17.10 9.40 -1.53
CA SER A 141 16.49 9.76 -0.24
C SER A 141 17.04 11.08 0.27
N VAL A 142 16.25 11.80 1.06
CA VAL A 142 16.71 12.97 1.80
C VAL A 142 17.85 12.61 2.75
N ASP A 143 17.73 11.47 3.45
CA ASP A 143 18.78 10.96 4.35
C ASP A 143 20.12 10.77 3.63
N ARG A 144 20.10 10.26 2.39
CA ARG A 144 21.31 10.04 1.59
C ARG A 144 21.89 11.37 1.11
N ALA A 145 21.03 12.26 0.60
CA ALA A 145 21.44 13.57 0.10
C ALA A 145 22.18 14.38 1.18
N TRP A 146 21.74 14.30 2.42
CA TRP A 146 22.32 15.09 3.52
C TRP A 146 23.52 14.44 4.21
N ARG A 147 23.79 13.15 4.00
CA ARG A 147 24.95 12.44 4.60
C ARG A 147 26.31 12.81 4.00
N GLY A 148 26.37 13.41 2.81
CA GLY A 148 27.61 13.94 2.20
C GLY A 148 28.73 12.95 1.88
N THR A 149 28.57 11.66 2.18
CA THR A 149 29.61 10.65 1.98
C THR A 149 29.57 10.11 0.54
N PRO A 150 30.73 9.94 -0.13
CA PRO A 150 30.80 9.36 -1.47
C PRO A 150 30.13 7.97 -1.55
N ALA A 151 29.60 7.62 -2.72
CA ALA A 151 28.92 6.35 -2.96
C ALA A 151 29.92 5.20 -3.05
N SER A 152 30.40 4.66 -1.92
CA SER A 152 31.26 3.46 -1.91
C SER A 152 30.49 2.15 -1.80
N GLU A 153 29.16 2.18 -1.67
CA GLU A 153 28.35 0.97 -1.64
C GLU A 153 27.97 0.54 -3.07
N GLY A 154 28.42 -0.66 -3.44
CA GLY A 154 28.00 -1.33 -4.67
C GLY A 154 26.48 -1.44 -4.77
N PRO A 155 25.92 -1.69 -5.97
CA PRO A 155 24.48 -1.59 -6.20
C PRO A 155 23.66 -2.61 -5.40
N ARG A 156 24.28 -3.70 -4.91
CA ARG A 156 23.58 -4.82 -4.27
C ARG A 156 23.96 -4.98 -2.80
N LEU A 157 22.96 -5.26 -1.97
CA LEU A 157 23.13 -5.67 -0.58
C LEU A 157 22.55 -7.07 -0.37
N VAL A 158 23.29 -7.89 0.39
CA VAL A 158 22.76 -9.13 1.00
C VAL A 158 22.84 -8.97 2.51
N SER A 159 21.73 -9.20 3.19
CA SER A 159 21.64 -9.26 4.65
C SER A 159 20.56 -10.27 5.06
N ALA A 160 20.48 -10.61 6.35
CA ALA A 160 19.36 -11.38 6.88
C ALA A 160 18.02 -10.72 6.54
N GLY A 161 17.95 -9.37 6.56
CA GLY A 161 16.76 -8.61 6.20
C GLY A 161 16.37 -8.77 4.73
N THR A 162 17.33 -8.73 3.80
CA THR A 162 17.01 -8.95 2.38
C THR A 162 16.55 -10.38 2.13
N VAL A 163 17.22 -11.37 2.73
CA VAL A 163 16.83 -12.79 2.63
C VAL A 163 15.42 -13.00 3.19
N ALA A 164 15.14 -12.49 4.39
CA ALA A 164 13.84 -12.64 5.04
C ALA A 164 12.72 -11.96 4.26
N TYR A 165 12.96 -10.76 3.71
CA TYR A 165 11.99 -10.10 2.84
C TYR A 165 11.68 -10.94 1.60
N LEU A 166 12.72 -11.40 0.87
CA LEU A 166 12.53 -12.19 -0.36
C LEU A 166 11.79 -13.51 -0.05
N LEU A 167 12.19 -14.21 1.01
CA LEU A 167 11.54 -15.46 1.40
C LEU A 167 10.12 -15.25 1.92
N GLN A 168 9.83 -14.15 2.61
CA GLN A 168 8.46 -13.80 3.01
C GLN A 168 7.53 -13.64 1.80
N ILE A 169 7.98 -12.96 0.75
CA ILE A 169 7.17 -12.78 -0.46
C ILE A 169 6.98 -14.12 -1.17
N ALA A 170 8.03 -14.93 -1.30
CA ALA A 170 7.94 -16.28 -1.85
C ALA A 170 6.97 -17.18 -1.06
N LEU A 171 7.05 -17.11 0.28
CA LEU A 171 6.20 -17.87 1.19
C LEU A 171 4.72 -17.53 0.99
N MET A 172 4.36 -16.27 0.76
CA MET A 172 2.97 -15.89 0.47
C MET A 172 2.39 -16.71 -0.68
N TYR A 173 3.12 -16.82 -1.80
CA TYR A 173 2.67 -17.57 -2.97
C TYR A 173 2.66 -19.07 -2.75
N TRP A 174 3.69 -19.64 -2.12
CA TRP A 174 3.69 -21.08 -1.81
C TRP A 174 2.55 -21.46 -0.86
N ILE A 175 2.29 -20.67 0.17
CA ILE A 175 1.15 -20.92 1.07
C ILE A 175 -0.18 -20.78 0.32
N THR A 176 -0.29 -19.80 -0.58
CA THR A 176 -1.49 -19.66 -1.42
C THR A 176 -1.70 -20.89 -2.30
N ALA A 177 -0.66 -21.39 -2.98
CA ALA A 177 -0.72 -22.60 -3.80
C ALA A 177 -1.04 -23.86 -2.98
N LEU A 178 -0.44 -24.02 -1.80
CA LEU A 178 -0.72 -25.15 -0.90
C LEU A 178 -2.18 -25.16 -0.43
N ARG A 179 -2.77 -23.99 -0.23
CA ARG A 179 -4.18 -23.88 0.16
C ARG A 179 -5.14 -24.17 -0.98
N LYS A 180 -4.73 -24.04 -2.24
CA LYS A 180 -5.53 -24.39 -3.43
C LYS A 180 -5.56 -25.91 -3.63
N SER A 181 -6.21 -26.60 -2.69
CA SER A 181 -6.32 -28.06 -2.66
C SER A 181 -7.42 -28.61 -3.55
N ASP A 182 -8.46 -27.82 -3.83
CA ASP A 182 -9.69 -28.33 -4.41
C ASP A 182 -9.60 -28.53 -5.93
N PRO A 183 -10.44 -29.41 -6.52
CA PRO A 183 -10.41 -29.73 -7.93
C PRO A 183 -10.48 -28.51 -8.86
N GLU A 184 -11.20 -27.45 -8.47
CA GLU A 184 -11.38 -26.22 -9.24
C GLU A 184 -10.05 -25.58 -9.67
N TRP A 185 -9.02 -25.64 -8.82
CA TRP A 185 -7.68 -25.13 -9.14
C TRP A 185 -6.79 -26.18 -9.81
N ARG A 186 -7.07 -27.46 -9.59
CA ARG A 186 -6.19 -28.59 -9.93
C ARG A 186 -6.61 -29.30 -11.20
N SER A 187 -7.58 -30.19 -11.11
CA SER A 187 -7.99 -31.06 -12.21
C SER A 187 -9.13 -30.47 -13.03
N ALA A 188 -10.06 -29.76 -12.41
CA ALA A 188 -11.24 -29.21 -13.08
C ALA A 188 -10.95 -27.89 -13.81
N GLY A 189 -10.03 -27.07 -13.30
CA GLY A 189 -9.65 -25.80 -13.95
C GLY A 189 -10.75 -24.73 -13.98
N THR A 190 -11.76 -24.83 -13.12
CA THR A 190 -12.93 -23.94 -13.08
C THR A 190 -12.83 -22.81 -12.04
N ALA A 191 -11.67 -22.63 -11.38
CA ALA A 191 -11.55 -21.63 -10.32
C ALA A 191 -11.80 -20.19 -10.81
N LEU A 192 -11.23 -19.78 -11.95
CA LEU A 192 -11.49 -18.43 -12.46
C LEU A 192 -12.94 -18.23 -12.89
N TYR A 193 -13.62 -19.29 -13.36
CA TYR A 193 -15.05 -19.24 -13.63
C TYR A 193 -15.84 -18.86 -12.37
N TYR A 194 -15.61 -19.54 -11.24
CA TYR A 194 -16.29 -19.21 -9.99
C TYR A 194 -15.87 -17.85 -9.44
N ALA A 195 -14.58 -17.50 -9.49
CA ALA A 195 -14.09 -16.21 -8.99
C ALA A 195 -14.68 -15.01 -9.76
N LEU A 196 -14.83 -15.12 -11.09
CA LEU A 196 -15.44 -14.09 -11.94
C LEU A 196 -16.98 -14.14 -11.94
N SER A 197 -17.58 -15.19 -11.37
CA SER A 197 -19.03 -15.25 -11.14
C SER A 197 -19.46 -14.56 -9.85
N LEU A 198 -18.51 -14.14 -9.00
CA LEU A 198 -18.76 -13.28 -7.84
C LEU A 198 -19.00 -11.84 -8.32
N ASP A 199 -20.26 -11.49 -8.55
CA ASP A 199 -20.71 -10.22 -9.12
C ASP A 199 -20.36 -9.02 -8.25
N HIS A 200 -20.24 -9.20 -6.93
CA HIS A 200 -19.78 -8.12 -6.05
C HIS A 200 -18.30 -7.75 -6.28
N LEU A 201 -17.47 -8.68 -6.77
CA LEU A 201 -16.04 -8.45 -7.04
C LEU A 201 -15.76 -8.12 -8.49
N THR A 202 -16.54 -8.64 -9.42
CA THR A 202 -16.15 -8.69 -10.83
C THR A 202 -16.31 -7.34 -11.55
N THR A 203 -15.36 -7.01 -12.43
CA THR A 203 -15.45 -5.83 -13.30
C THR A 203 -16.16 -6.16 -14.61
N PRO A 204 -16.58 -5.18 -15.41
CA PRO A 204 -17.16 -5.46 -16.73
C PRO A 204 -16.24 -6.31 -17.62
N LEU A 205 -14.92 -6.08 -17.56
CA LEU A 205 -13.95 -6.90 -18.27
C LEU A 205 -13.91 -8.35 -17.74
N GLY A 206 -13.97 -8.52 -16.42
CA GLY A 206 -14.06 -9.86 -15.81
C GLY A 206 -15.33 -10.61 -16.22
N HIS A 207 -16.48 -9.93 -16.29
CA HIS A 207 -17.72 -10.52 -16.77
C HIS A 207 -17.64 -10.90 -18.26
N ALA A 208 -17.02 -10.06 -19.09
CA ALA A 208 -16.80 -10.39 -20.51
C ALA A 208 -15.95 -11.66 -20.69
N LEU A 209 -14.98 -11.90 -19.81
CA LEU A 209 -14.14 -13.11 -19.86
C LEU A 209 -14.90 -14.41 -19.59
N LEU A 210 -16.08 -14.37 -18.96
CA LEU A 210 -16.93 -15.55 -18.77
C LEU A 210 -17.36 -16.19 -20.10
N GLN A 211 -17.33 -15.44 -21.20
CA GLN A 211 -17.65 -15.93 -22.55
C GLN A 211 -16.54 -16.81 -23.16
N PHE A 212 -15.39 -16.94 -22.50
CA PHE A 212 -14.23 -17.69 -23.02
C PHE A 212 -13.79 -18.81 -22.06
N PRO A 213 -14.57 -19.91 -21.93
CA PRO A 213 -14.31 -20.97 -20.93
C PRO A 213 -12.93 -21.64 -21.07
N GLY A 214 -12.48 -21.87 -22.32
CA GLY A 214 -11.15 -22.46 -22.57
C GLY A 214 -10.01 -21.56 -22.08
N LEU A 215 -10.14 -20.24 -22.26
CA LEU A 215 -9.19 -19.26 -21.75
C LEU A 215 -9.18 -19.26 -20.22
N LEU A 216 -10.36 -19.26 -19.57
CA LEU A 216 -10.46 -19.30 -18.11
C LEU A 216 -9.83 -20.55 -17.51
N THR A 217 -9.98 -21.70 -18.20
CA THR A 217 -9.34 -22.96 -17.80
C THR A 217 -7.82 -22.85 -17.87
N GLY A 218 -7.29 -22.38 -19.00
CA GLY A 218 -5.86 -22.16 -19.18
C GLY A 218 -5.26 -21.18 -18.16
N LEU A 219 -5.95 -20.06 -17.91
CA LEU A 219 -5.55 -19.08 -16.91
C LEU A 219 -5.62 -19.64 -15.49
N THR A 220 -6.59 -20.49 -15.17
CA THR A 220 -6.70 -21.14 -13.85
C THR A 220 -5.46 -21.96 -13.53
N HIS A 221 -5.05 -22.85 -14.45
CA HIS A 221 -3.82 -23.62 -14.26
C HIS A 221 -2.57 -22.75 -14.33
N GLY A 222 -2.57 -21.72 -15.19
CA GLY A 222 -1.46 -20.77 -15.30
C GLY A 222 -1.19 -20.04 -13.98
N VAL A 223 -2.24 -19.56 -13.31
CA VAL A 223 -2.15 -18.94 -11.97
C VAL A 223 -1.58 -19.94 -10.97
N PHE A 224 -2.16 -21.15 -10.89
CA PHE A 224 -1.72 -22.17 -9.94
C PHE A 224 -0.24 -22.54 -10.13
N TRP A 225 0.18 -22.85 -11.35
CA TRP A 225 1.57 -23.23 -11.62
C TRP A 225 2.56 -22.08 -11.47
N LEU A 226 2.15 -20.84 -11.75
CA LEU A 226 2.97 -19.66 -11.46
C LEU A 226 3.19 -19.50 -9.94
N GLU A 227 2.18 -19.74 -9.12
CA GLU A 227 2.32 -19.69 -7.65
C GLU A 227 3.20 -20.84 -7.09
N VAL A 228 3.19 -22.01 -7.73
CA VAL A 228 4.05 -23.15 -7.35
C VAL A 228 5.50 -22.94 -7.80
N LEU A 229 5.71 -22.71 -9.10
CA LEU A 229 7.03 -22.69 -9.74
C LEU A 229 7.70 -21.32 -9.66
N GLY A 230 6.92 -20.24 -9.72
CA GLY A 230 7.44 -18.87 -9.71
C GLY A 230 8.38 -18.61 -8.54
N PRO A 231 7.99 -18.89 -7.28
CA PRO A 231 8.87 -18.63 -6.16
C PRO A 231 10.15 -19.48 -6.17
N LEU A 232 10.12 -20.72 -6.69
CA LEU A 232 11.33 -21.53 -6.90
C LEU A 232 12.26 -20.89 -7.93
N LEU A 233 11.69 -20.44 -9.06
CA LEU A 233 12.43 -19.83 -10.17
C LEU A 233 13.02 -18.46 -9.80
N LEU A 234 12.41 -17.71 -8.87
CA LEU A 234 12.97 -16.45 -8.36
C LEU A 234 14.35 -16.63 -7.71
N PHE A 235 14.65 -17.82 -7.18
CA PHE A 235 15.94 -18.16 -6.56
C PHE A 235 16.82 -19.07 -7.44
N CYS A 236 16.46 -19.25 -8.72
CA CYS A 236 17.23 -20.08 -9.64
C CYS A 236 18.65 -19.50 -9.83
N PRO A 237 19.72 -20.28 -9.59
CA PRO A 237 21.10 -19.79 -9.70
C PRO A 237 21.62 -19.74 -11.15
N VAL A 238 20.86 -20.29 -12.10
CA VAL A 238 21.23 -20.35 -13.53
C VAL A 238 20.54 -19.21 -14.26
N ARG A 239 21.31 -18.37 -14.97
CA ARG A 239 20.78 -17.18 -15.68
C ARG A 239 19.86 -16.33 -14.80
N THR A 240 20.23 -16.20 -13.51
CA THR A 240 19.42 -15.60 -12.43
C THR A 240 18.75 -14.31 -12.85
N ALA A 241 19.50 -13.36 -13.43
CA ALA A 241 18.95 -12.07 -13.84
C ALA A 241 17.83 -12.20 -14.88
N THR A 242 17.97 -13.09 -15.86
CA THR A 242 16.97 -13.28 -16.92
C THR A 242 15.73 -13.99 -16.38
N ILE A 243 15.91 -15.11 -15.67
CA ILE A 243 14.80 -15.89 -15.11
C ILE A 243 14.02 -15.04 -14.09
N ARG A 244 14.73 -14.40 -13.15
CA ARG A 244 14.14 -13.56 -12.12
C ARG A 244 13.36 -12.37 -12.73
N THR A 245 13.87 -11.76 -13.79
CA THR A 245 13.13 -10.72 -14.54
C THR A 245 11.84 -11.28 -15.15
N ALA A 246 11.92 -12.41 -15.87
CA ALA A 246 10.75 -13.01 -16.51
C ALA A 246 9.66 -13.39 -15.50
N VAL A 247 10.05 -13.99 -14.37
CA VAL A 247 9.12 -14.37 -13.29
C VAL A 247 8.51 -13.14 -12.62
N VAL A 248 9.29 -12.09 -12.35
CA VAL A 248 8.75 -10.82 -11.83
C VAL A 248 7.72 -10.24 -12.79
N LEU A 249 8.01 -10.20 -14.10
CA LEU A 249 7.07 -9.71 -15.10
C LEU A 249 5.80 -10.58 -15.16
N ALA A 250 5.92 -11.90 -15.03
CA ALA A 250 4.77 -12.80 -14.98
C ALA A 250 3.88 -12.53 -13.76
N PHE A 251 4.46 -12.32 -12.57
CA PHE A 251 3.68 -11.95 -11.37
C PHE A 251 3.06 -10.56 -11.49
N VAL A 252 3.77 -9.59 -12.05
CA VAL A 252 3.22 -8.24 -12.31
C VAL A 252 2.06 -8.32 -13.31
N ALA A 253 2.19 -9.13 -14.37
CA ALA A 253 1.13 -9.36 -15.34
C ALA A 253 -0.09 -10.06 -14.71
N LEU A 254 0.13 -11.08 -13.86
CA LEU A 254 -0.92 -11.73 -13.08
C LEU A 254 -1.70 -10.70 -12.26
N HIS A 255 -0.99 -9.85 -11.50
CA HIS A 255 -1.63 -8.83 -10.66
C HIS A 255 -2.30 -7.73 -11.47
N ALA A 256 -1.74 -7.32 -12.60
CA ALA A 256 -2.41 -6.42 -13.53
C ALA A 256 -3.72 -7.03 -14.05
N GLY A 257 -3.70 -8.32 -14.41
CA GLY A 257 -4.89 -9.07 -14.81
C GLY A 257 -5.95 -9.10 -13.70
N ILE A 258 -5.56 -9.48 -12.48
CA ILE A 258 -6.46 -9.47 -11.31
C ILE A 258 -7.04 -8.07 -11.08
N GLY A 259 -6.23 -7.02 -11.13
CA GLY A 259 -6.69 -5.64 -10.94
C GLY A 259 -7.64 -5.15 -12.05
N ALA A 260 -7.50 -5.68 -13.27
CA ALA A 260 -8.36 -5.37 -14.40
C ALA A 260 -9.70 -6.13 -14.35
N THR A 261 -9.73 -7.36 -13.82
CA THR A 261 -10.92 -8.23 -13.83
C THR A 261 -11.68 -8.29 -12.49
N LEU A 262 -11.02 -7.97 -11.37
CA LEU A 262 -11.57 -8.07 -10.02
C LEU A 262 -11.28 -6.81 -9.19
N ARG A 263 -12.28 -6.34 -8.46
CA ARG A 263 -12.24 -5.16 -7.59
C ARG A 263 -11.64 -5.45 -6.21
N VAL A 264 -10.49 -6.13 -6.11
CA VAL A 264 -9.90 -6.58 -4.82
C VAL A 264 -9.11 -5.50 -4.04
N GLY A 265 -9.30 -4.22 -4.36
CA GLY A 265 -8.63 -3.10 -3.69
C GLY A 265 -7.14 -3.02 -4.02
N TYR A 266 -6.31 -2.61 -3.06
CA TYR A 266 -4.86 -2.41 -3.26
C TYR A 266 -4.04 -3.70 -3.39
N PHE A 267 -4.67 -4.88 -3.27
CA PHE A 267 -3.93 -6.15 -3.23
C PHE A 267 -3.02 -6.38 -4.45
N PRO A 268 -3.47 -6.19 -5.70
CA PRO A 268 -2.63 -6.42 -6.86
C PRO A 268 -1.49 -5.40 -6.97
N TRP A 269 -1.75 -4.14 -6.58
CA TRP A 269 -0.74 -3.10 -6.55
C TRP A 269 0.37 -3.40 -5.55
N ILE A 270 0.03 -3.74 -4.30
CA ILE A 270 1.01 -4.05 -3.26
C ILE A 270 1.82 -5.29 -3.63
N SER A 271 1.16 -6.31 -4.20
CA SER A 271 1.83 -7.54 -4.60
C SER A 271 2.79 -7.32 -5.77
N ALA A 272 2.42 -6.50 -6.76
CA ALA A 272 3.33 -6.09 -7.84
C ALA A 272 4.48 -5.23 -7.30
N LEU A 273 4.21 -4.30 -6.38
CA LEU A 273 5.23 -3.48 -5.71
C LEU A 273 6.23 -4.35 -4.93
N ALA A 274 5.74 -5.38 -4.22
CA ALA A 274 6.58 -6.27 -3.45
C ALA A 274 7.58 -7.05 -4.33
N MET A 275 7.21 -7.33 -5.58
CA MET A 275 8.08 -7.97 -6.59
C MET A 275 9.22 -7.08 -7.07
N VAL A 276 9.12 -5.75 -6.96
CA VAL A 276 10.16 -4.82 -7.45
C VAL A 276 11.51 -5.08 -6.81
N VAL A 277 11.56 -5.53 -5.56
CA VAL A 277 12.80 -5.88 -4.85
C VAL A 277 13.51 -7.08 -5.50
N PHE A 278 12.77 -7.92 -6.22
CA PHE A 278 13.31 -9.00 -7.05
C PHE A 278 13.81 -8.51 -8.41
N LEU A 279 13.82 -7.24 -8.78
CA LEU A 279 14.46 -6.86 -10.05
C LEU A 279 15.99 -6.86 -9.93
N PRO A 280 16.73 -7.42 -10.91
CA PRO A 280 18.19 -7.44 -10.89
C PRO A 280 18.79 -6.08 -11.30
N SER A 281 20.05 -5.85 -10.92
CA SER A 281 20.79 -4.64 -11.33
C SER A 281 20.84 -4.46 -12.84
N SER A 282 21.04 -5.55 -13.59
CA SER A 282 21.15 -5.49 -15.06
C SER A 282 19.87 -4.99 -15.74
N PHE A 283 18.70 -5.16 -15.12
CA PHE A 283 17.47 -4.56 -15.63
C PHE A 283 17.54 -3.04 -15.52
N TRP A 284 17.94 -2.54 -14.34
CA TRP A 284 18.13 -1.12 -14.13
C TRP A 284 19.18 -0.56 -15.08
N ASP A 285 20.33 -1.22 -15.21
CA ASP A 285 21.46 -0.75 -16.01
C ASP A 285 21.07 -0.62 -17.49
N ARG A 286 20.33 -1.60 -18.04
CA ARG A 286 19.77 -1.52 -19.40
C ARG A 286 18.77 -0.37 -19.55
N TRP A 287 17.93 -0.14 -18.55
CA TRP A 287 16.96 0.95 -18.58
C TRP A 287 17.65 2.32 -18.50
N SER A 288 18.64 2.47 -17.62
CA SER A 288 19.41 3.72 -17.50
C SER A 288 20.27 3.99 -18.73
N ALA A 289 20.81 2.97 -19.40
CA ALA A 289 21.57 3.15 -20.64
C ALA A 289 20.71 3.74 -21.77
N ARG A 290 19.42 3.37 -21.84
CA ARG A 290 18.46 3.92 -22.82
C ARG A 290 18.13 5.40 -22.58
N ALA A 291 18.34 5.90 -21.37
CA ALA A 291 18.14 7.31 -21.07
C ALA A 291 19.20 8.23 -21.71
N GLY A 292 20.24 7.65 -22.33
CA GLY A 292 21.37 8.35 -22.94
C GLY A 292 22.37 8.84 -21.90
N GLU A 293 23.60 9.13 -22.33
CA GLU A 293 24.64 9.65 -21.43
C GLU A 293 24.37 11.09 -20.99
N GLY A 294 23.48 11.82 -21.69
CA GLY A 294 23.20 13.24 -21.46
C GLY A 294 24.41 14.13 -21.73
N ALA A 295 24.17 15.43 -21.93
CA ALA A 295 25.27 16.38 -21.92
C ALA A 295 25.73 16.62 -20.47
N LEU A 296 27.03 16.85 -20.25
CA LEU A 296 27.56 17.16 -18.93
C LEU A 296 26.98 18.48 -18.43
N VAL A 297 26.38 18.46 -17.25
CA VAL A 297 25.91 19.67 -16.56
C VAL A 297 26.80 19.94 -15.35
N LYS A 298 27.28 21.18 -15.21
CA LYS A 298 28.05 21.59 -14.03
C LYS A 298 27.20 22.47 -13.12
N ILE A 299 27.15 22.16 -11.84
CA ILE A 299 26.43 22.94 -10.83
C ILE A 299 27.44 23.58 -9.89
N TYR A 300 27.48 24.91 -9.88
CA TYR A 300 28.29 25.70 -8.97
C TYR A 300 27.41 26.31 -7.88
N TYR A 301 27.76 26.04 -6.64
CA TYR A 301 27.04 26.54 -5.46
C TYR A 301 27.99 27.21 -4.47
N ASP A 302 27.42 27.99 -3.55
CA ASP A 302 28.21 28.63 -2.50
C ASP A 302 28.71 27.59 -1.49
N GLY A 303 30.02 27.31 -1.51
CA GLY A 303 30.67 26.37 -0.62
C GLY A 303 30.58 26.74 0.87
N ALA A 304 30.43 28.03 1.18
CA ALA A 304 30.28 28.51 2.56
C ALA A 304 28.85 28.40 3.09
N CYS A 305 27.87 27.98 2.27
CA CYS A 305 26.47 27.92 2.66
C CYS A 305 25.93 26.48 2.77
N GLY A 306 25.65 26.01 3.99
CA GLY A 306 25.12 24.67 4.25
C GLY A 306 23.75 24.39 3.63
N VAL A 307 22.91 25.41 3.43
CA VAL A 307 21.61 25.30 2.74
C VAL A 307 21.80 25.11 1.23
N CYS A 308 22.70 25.85 0.60
CA CYS A 308 23.03 25.70 -0.81
C CYS A 308 23.56 24.28 -1.10
N ALA A 309 24.49 23.81 -0.27
CA ALA A 309 25.04 22.45 -0.37
C ALA A 309 23.93 21.38 -0.25
N ARG A 310 23.04 21.49 0.74
CA ARG A 310 21.91 20.56 0.91
C ARG A 310 20.92 20.61 -0.25
N GLY A 311 20.60 21.80 -0.76
CA GLY A 311 19.71 22.00 -1.89
C GLY A 311 20.24 21.32 -3.16
N VAL A 312 21.51 21.56 -3.50
CA VAL A 312 22.14 20.92 -4.68
C VAL A 312 22.23 19.40 -4.52
N ARG A 313 22.56 18.89 -3.33
CA ARG A 313 22.57 17.44 -3.07
C ARG A 313 21.18 16.82 -3.21
N LEU A 314 20.12 17.51 -2.79
CA LEU A 314 18.74 17.04 -3.00
C LEU A 314 18.40 16.99 -4.48
N LEU A 315 18.67 18.07 -5.23
CA LEU A 315 18.41 18.14 -6.66
C LEU A 315 19.13 17.00 -7.39
N THR A 316 20.42 16.84 -7.18
CA THR A 316 21.22 15.77 -7.82
C THR A 316 20.78 14.36 -7.40
N THR A 317 20.30 14.19 -6.16
CA THR A 317 19.78 12.90 -5.67
C THR A 317 18.46 12.50 -6.34
N PHE A 318 17.53 13.44 -6.53
CA PHE A 318 16.18 13.15 -7.03
C PHE A 318 16.02 13.34 -8.54
N PHE A 319 16.87 14.14 -9.18
CA PHE A 319 16.75 14.44 -10.61
C PHE A 319 17.37 13.35 -11.49
N LEU A 320 18.13 12.41 -10.90
CA LEU A 320 18.74 11.29 -11.63
C LEU A 320 19.53 11.76 -12.88
N LEU A 321 20.30 12.83 -12.71
CA LEU A 321 21.09 13.43 -13.79
C LEU A 321 22.17 12.43 -14.26
N PRO A 322 22.20 12.07 -15.56
CA PRO A 322 23.13 11.06 -16.08
C PRO A 322 24.61 11.46 -15.93
N ARG A 323 24.92 12.73 -16.20
CA ARG A 323 26.26 13.32 -16.07
C ARG A 323 26.17 14.68 -15.41
N VAL A 324 26.56 14.75 -14.15
CA VAL A 324 26.58 15.99 -13.37
C VAL A 324 27.87 16.11 -12.58
N GLU A 325 28.46 17.29 -12.62
CA GLU A 325 29.60 17.68 -11.78
C GLU A 325 29.13 18.75 -10.80
N VAL A 326 29.39 18.56 -9.51
CA VAL A 326 28.98 19.49 -8.45
C VAL A 326 30.22 20.12 -7.86
N LEU A 327 30.35 21.44 -8.05
CA LEU A 327 31.54 22.22 -7.70
C LEU A 327 31.15 23.39 -6.79
N THR A 328 32.10 23.86 -6.00
CA THR A 328 31.94 25.11 -5.26
C THR A 328 32.24 26.27 -6.20
N ALA A 329 31.45 27.35 -6.18
CA ALA A 329 31.70 28.50 -7.04
C ALA A 329 33.08 29.12 -6.81
N GLN A 330 33.60 29.03 -5.57
CA GLN A 330 34.94 29.48 -5.19
C GLN A 330 36.09 28.74 -5.90
N SER A 331 35.83 27.61 -6.57
CA SER A 331 36.86 26.91 -7.35
C SER A 331 37.14 27.58 -8.70
N GLU A 332 36.29 28.51 -9.14
CA GLU A 332 36.36 29.14 -10.46
C GLU A 332 36.03 30.65 -10.34
N PRO A 333 37.02 31.55 -10.39
CA PRO A 333 36.82 32.98 -10.10
C PRO A 333 35.74 33.66 -10.95
N ALA A 334 35.65 33.29 -12.24
CA ALA A 334 34.64 33.83 -13.15
C ALA A 334 33.21 33.41 -12.78
N VAL A 335 33.03 32.23 -12.18
CA VAL A 335 31.72 31.73 -11.72
C VAL A 335 31.38 32.30 -10.36
N GLU A 336 32.37 32.42 -9.46
CA GLU A 336 32.19 33.10 -8.17
C GLU A 336 31.70 34.53 -8.34
N HIS A 337 32.29 35.29 -9.28
CA HIS A 337 31.86 36.66 -9.56
C HIS A 337 30.39 36.72 -9.99
N VAL A 338 29.94 35.84 -10.88
CA VAL A 338 28.53 35.75 -11.30
C VAL A 338 27.63 35.36 -10.13
N MET A 339 28.05 34.38 -9.34
CA MET A 339 27.29 33.89 -8.17
C MET A 339 27.03 35.02 -7.17
N ARG A 340 28.07 35.82 -6.85
CA ARG A 340 28.00 36.92 -5.88
C ARG A 340 27.19 38.10 -6.43
N THR A 341 27.47 38.54 -7.66
CA THR A 341 26.76 39.68 -8.28
C THR A 341 25.28 39.41 -8.49
N ARG A 342 24.91 38.19 -8.89
CA ARG A 342 23.51 37.79 -9.12
C ARG A 342 22.83 37.22 -7.89
N ASN A 343 23.53 37.13 -6.75
CA ASN A 343 23.08 36.46 -5.53
C ASN A 343 22.42 35.10 -5.81
N SER A 344 23.06 34.26 -6.62
CA SER A 344 22.45 33.06 -7.18
C SER A 344 23.46 31.95 -7.39
N TRP A 345 23.05 30.69 -7.39
CA TRP A 345 23.87 29.58 -7.92
C TRP A 345 24.04 29.69 -9.44
N VAL A 346 25.01 28.95 -10.00
CA VAL A 346 25.29 28.94 -11.43
C VAL A 346 25.26 27.50 -11.95
N VAL A 347 24.45 27.26 -12.98
CA VAL A 347 24.38 25.99 -13.70
C VAL A 347 24.93 26.20 -15.11
N VAL A 348 25.90 25.38 -15.50
CA VAL A 348 26.47 25.39 -16.85
C VAL A 348 25.90 24.21 -17.61
N ASP A 349 25.22 24.48 -18.72
CA ASP A 349 24.65 23.44 -19.57
C ASP A 349 25.70 22.75 -20.45
N GLY A 350 25.26 21.77 -21.22
CA GLY A 350 26.12 21.00 -22.13
C GLY A 350 26.78 21.79 -23.25
N GLN A 351 26.30 23.01 -23.53
CA GLN A 351 26.87 23.93 -24.52
C GLN A 351 27.83 24.94 -23.88
N GLY A 352 27.99 24.92 -22.55
CA GLY A 352 28.81 25.86 -21.81
C GLY A 352 28.09 27.16 -21.43
N ALA A 353 26.79 27.30 -21.72
CA ALA A 353 26.05 28.49 -21.34
C ALA A 353 25.72 28.50 -19.84
N ARG A 354 25.84 29.68 -19.22
CA ARG A 354 25.67 29.88 -17.78
C ARG A 354 24.24 30.34 -17.48
N HIS A 355 23.58 29.61 -16.58
CA HIS A 355 22.21 29.86 -16.15
C HIS A 355 22.18 30.11 -14.65
N VAL A 356 21.37 31.06 -14.20
CA VAL A 356 21.21 31.45 -12.79
C VAL A 356 19.76 31.29 -12.35
N GLY A 357 19.52 31.34 -11.04
CA GLY A 357 18.18 31.40 -10.47
C GLY A 357 17.32 30.21 -10.87
N PHE A 358 16.08 30.48 -11.26
CA PHE A 358 15.17 29.46 -11.76
C PHE A 358 15.56 28.93 -13.15
N GLY A 359 16.28 29.73 -13.95
CA GLY A 359 16.84 29.27 -15.23
C GLY A 359 17.83 28.11 -15.07
N GLY A 360 18.66 28.14 -14.02
CA GLY A 360 19.52 26.99 -13.69
C GLY A 360 18.70 25.74 -13.34
N PHE A 361 17.58 25.90 -12.63
CA PHE A 361 16.68 24.79 -12.29
C PHE A 361 16.03 24.17 -13.53
N THR A 362 15.56 24.98 -14.49
CA THR A 362 14.94 24.46 -15.73
C THR A 362 15.93 23.66 -16.58
N VAL A 363 17.20 24.05 -16.61
CA VAL A 363 18.28 23.26 -17.24
C VAL A 363 18.41 21.89 -16.58
N LEU A 364 18.39 21.81 -15.25
CA LEU A 364 18.45 20.52 -14.55
C LEU A 364 17.21 19.65 -14.83
N VAL A 365 16.03 20.24 -14.91
CA VAL A 365 14.79 19.54 -15.28
C VAL A 365 14.90 18.97 -16.71
N ALA A 366 15.41 19.77 -17.66
CA ALA A 366 15.61 19.34 -19.04
C ALA A 366 16.67 18.23 -19.18
N ALA A 367 17.70 18.27 -18.34
CA ALA A 367 18.77 17.28 -18.30
C ALA A 367 18.37 15.97 -17.59
N SER A 368 17.31 15.98 -16.78
CA SER A 368 16.79 14.81 -16.09
C SER A 368 15.95 13.92 -17.03
N PRO A 369 16.29 12.64 -17.25
CA PRO A 369 15.45 11.75 -18.05
C PRO A 369 14.03 11.58 -17.49
N LEU A 370 13.91 11.64 -16.16
CA LEU A 370 12.63 11.51 -15.46
C LEU A 370 11.77 12.77 -15.60
N LEU A 371 12.36 13.94 -15.49
CA LEU A 371 11.64 15.22 -15.43
C LEU A 371 11.62 15.97 -16.77
N ARG A 372 12.36 15.52 -17.78
CA ARG A 372 12.42 16.14 -19.12
C ARG A 372 11.05 16.41 -19.75
N PRO A 373 10.02 15.54 -19.64
CA PRO A 373 8.68 15.87 -20.16
C PRO A 373 8.09 17.14 -19.54
N LEU A 374 8.45 17.46 -18.29
CA LEU A 374 7.99 18.66 -17.58
C LEU A 374 8.82 19.90 -17.91
N ALA A 375 9.94 19.78 -18.63
CA ALA A 375 10.82 20.91 -18.93
C ALA A 375 10.09 22.04 -19.67
N ARG A 376 9.20 21.70 -20.61
CA ARG A 376 8.37 22.69 -21.33
C ARG A 376 7.42 23.44 -20.40
N LEU A 377 6.82 22.75 -19.43
CA LEU A 377 5.94 23.36 -18.44
C LEU A 377 6.70 24.41 -17.61
N PHE A 378 7.90 24.05 -17.12
CA PHE A 378 8.73 24.96 -16.34
C PHE A 378 9.40 26.07 -17.16
N ALA A 379 9.46 25.92 -18.49
CA ALA A 379 9.94 26.96 -19.41
C ALA A 379 8.86 28.00 -19.78
N THR A 380 7.60 27.80 -19.39
CA THR A 380 6.54 28.80 -19.63
C THR A 380 6.80 30.09 -18.87
N SER A 381 6.36 31.24 -19.40
CA SER A 381 6.53 32.56 -18.78
C SER A 381 5.90 32.66 -17.38
N TRP A 382 4.74 32.03 -17.20
CA TRP A 382 4.09 31.97 -15.89
C TRP A 382 4.92 31.18 -14.88
N ALA A 383 5.35 29.96 -15.23
CA ALA A 383 6.14 29.11 -14.33
C ALA A 383 7.51 29.71 -14.02
N SER A 384 8.18 30.31 -15.02
CA SER A 384 9.48 30.95 -14.82
C SER A 384 9.39 32.19 -13.94
N SER A 385 8.35 33.03 -14.11
CA SER A 385 8.14 34.20 -13.25
C SER A 385 7.80 33.84 -11.81
N LEU A 386 7.01 32.78 -11.60
CA LEU A 386 6.70 32.28 -10.25
C LEU A 386 7.93 31.63 -9.62
N GLY A 387 8.63 30.80 -10.38
CA GLY A 387 9.85 30.12 -9.95
C GLY A 387 10.96 31.09 -9.56
N GLU A 388 11.15 32.18 -10.31
CA GLU A 388 12.13 33.21 -9.99
C GLU A 388 11.75 33.99 -8.72
N ARG A 389 10.45 34.25 -8.50
CA ARG A 389 9.96 34.84 -7.24
C ARG A 389 10.25 33.95 -6.03
N VAL A 390 9.99 32.64 -6.16
CA VAL A 390 10.31 31.66 -5.12
C VAL A 390 11.82 31.59 -4.90
N TYR A 391 12.62 31.55 -5.97
CA TYR A 391 14.08 31.52 -5.88
C TYR A 391 14.62 32.77 -5.18
N ALA A 392 14.19 33.96 -5.60
CA ALA A 392 14.60 35.23 -5.01
C ALA A 392 14.19 35.35 -3.53
N PHE A 393 13.04 34.79 -3.15
CA PHE A 393 12.66 34.66 -1.75
C PHE A 393 13.69 33.80 -0.98
N VAL A 394 14.00 32.59 -1.47
CA VAL A 394 15.00 31.71 -0.82
C VAL A 394 16.39 32.37 -0.77
N ALA A 395 16.84 32.99 -1.87
CA ALA A 395 18.16 33.62 -1.97
C ALA A 395 18.33 34.82 -1.02
N ARG A 396 17.25 35.57 -0.74
CA ARG A 396 17.26 36.66 0.25
C ARG A 396 17.32 36.15 1.69
N HIS A 397 16.68 35.01 1.96
CA HIS A 397 16.58 34.47 3.32
C HIS A 397 17.64 33.40 3.66
N ARG A 398 18.47 32.96 2.69
CA ARG A 398 19.45 31.89 2.95
C ARG A 398 20.58 32.31 3.89
N ALA A 399 20.93 33.60 3.97
CA ALA A 399 22.08 34.08 4.74
C ALA A 399 21.98 33.72 6.24
N SER A 400 20.79 33.78 6.83
CA SER A 400 20.56 33.40 8.23
C SER A 400 20.62 31.89 8.47
N ALA A 401 20.47 31.07 7.42
CA ALA A 401 20.45 29.61 7.49
C ALA A 401 21.74 28.95 6.94
N CYS A 402 22.60 29.71 6.26
CA CYS A 402 23.90 29.24 5.76
C CYS A 402 24.85 28.71 6.86
N PRO A 403 24.88 29.26 8.09
CA PRO A 403 25.70 28.74 9.19
C PRO A 403 25.23 27.40 9.77
N LEU A 404 24.09 26.86 9.31
CA LEU A 404 23.66 25.53 9.74
C LEU A 404 24.64 24.49 9.20
N GLU A 405 25.59 24.10 10.05
CA GLU A 405 26.48 22.99 9.78
C GLU A 405 25.66 21.74 9.44
N PRO A 406 26.16 20.88 8.53
CA PRO A 406 25.57 19.57 8.32
C PRO A 406 25.61 18.81 9.65
N GLY A 407 24.47 18.72 10.34
CA GLY A 407 24.34 17.91 11.53
C GLY A 407 24.90 16.51 11.26
N PRO A 408 25.66 15.92 12.21
CA PRO A 408 26.42 14.72 11.96
C PRO A 408 25.52 13.63 11.39
N ALA A 409 25.94 13.09 10.25
CA ALA A 409 25.31 11.91 9.69
C ALA A 409 25.28 10.82 10.78
N PRO A 410 24.11 10.25 11.11
CA PRO A 410 24.09 9.13 12.04
C PRO A 410 25.01 8.05 11.46
N PRO A 411 25.94 7.52 12.26
CA PRO A 411 26.98 6.62 11.76
C PRO A 411 26.31 5.48 10.98
N PRO A 412 26.93 4.98 9.90
CA PRO A 412 26.48 3.74 9.30
C PRO A 412 26.41 2.73 10.45
N SER A 413 25.25 2.09 10.66
CA SER A 413 25.04 1.19 11.79
C SER A 413 25.96 -0.02 11.65
N ARG A 414 27.21 0.14 12.08
CA ARG A 414 28.29 -0.83 12.10
C ARG A 414 28.53 -1.16 13.55
N ARG A 415 27.62 -1.95 14.13
CA ARG A 415 27.78 -2.86 15.29
C ARG A 415 26.37 -3.25 15.77
N GLY A 416 26.12 -4.57 15.76
CA GLY A 416 24.80 -5.22 15.84
C GLY A 416 24.45 -6.24 14.73
N PRO A 417 25.23 -6.49 13.65
CA PRO A 417 24.69 -7.25 12.51
C PRO A 417 24.42 -8.73 12.81
N ALA A 418 25.16 -9.36 13.73
CA ALA A 418 24.94 -10.77 14.07
C ALA A 418 23.65 -10.99 14.89
N LEU A 419 23.45 -10.21 15.97
CA LEU A 419 22.27 -10.34 16.82
C LEU A 419 20.98 -9.93 16.08
N VAL A 420 21.03 -8.82 15.32
CA VAL A 420 19.90 -8.42 14.47
C VAL A 420 19.66 -9.46 13.38
N GLY A 421 20.72 -10.01 12.79
CA GLY A 421 20.62 -11.09 11.81
C GLY A 421 19.97 -12.35 12.38
N LEU A 422 20.37 -12.76 13.58
CA LEU A 422 19.79 -13.90 14.30
C LEU A 422 18.32 -13.66 14.63
N LEU A 423 17.97 -12.48 15.15
CA LEU A 423 16.58 -12.10 15.42
C LEU A 423 15.72 -12.18 14.15
N VAL A 424 16.20 -11.61 13.04
CA VAL A 424 15.50 -11.62 11.74
C VAL A 424 15.32 -13.05 11.23
N ALA A 425 16.34 -13.90 11.34
CA ALA A 425 16.26 -15.31 10.96
C ALA A 425 15.25 -16.07 11.83
N SER A 426 15.27 -15.87 13.16
CA SER A 426 14.31 -16.47 14.09
C SER A 426 12.87 -16.05 13.80
N LEU A 427 12.65 -14.76 13.50
CA LEU A 427 11.33 -14.26 13.11
C LEU A 427 10.86 -14.86 11.78
N LEU A 428 11.76 -15.09 10.83
CA LEU A 428 11.42 -15.75 9.57
C LEU A 428 10.98 -17.19 9.80
N VAL A 429 11.75 -17.95 10.58
CA VAL A 429 11.39 -19.32 10.99
C VAL A 429 10.04 -19.32 11.68
N TYR A 430 9.80 -18.40 12.62
CA TYR A 430 8.53 -18.24 13.29
C TYR A 430 7.37 -18.00 12.30
N VAL A 431 7.55 -17.14 11.30
CA VAL A 431 6.54 -16.88 10.27
C VAL A 431 6.27 -18.10 9.39
N VAL A 432 7.30 -18.88 9.06
CA VAL A 432 7.14 -20.15 8.33
C VAL A 432 6.28 -21.11 9.16
N VAL A 433 6.64 -21.31 10.43
CA VAL A 433 5.89 -22.16 11.36
C VAL A 433 4.44 -21.68 11.49
N TRP A 434 4.23 -20.37 11.68
CA TRP A 434 2.90 -19.77 11.73
C TRP A 434 2.06 -20.16 10.50
N ASN A 435 2.58 -19.95 9.30
CA ASN A 435 1.85 -20.25 8.06
C ASN A 435 1.54 -21.74 7.90
N VAL A 436 2.47 -22.63 8.27
CA VAL A 436 2.24 -24.08 8.26
C VAL A 436 1.12 -24.46 9.22
N THR A 437 1.11 -23.91 10.43
CA THR A 437 0.04 -24.15 11.41
C THR A 437 -1.29 -23.50 11.05
N ALA A 438 -1.29 -22.55 10.11
CA ALA A 438 -2.47 -21.88 9.61
C ALA A 438 -3.14 -22.59 8.42
N LEU A 439 -2.54 -23.67 7.89
CA LEU A 439 -3.16 -24.51 6.87
C LEU A 439 -4.45 -25.17 7.40
N PRO A 440 -5.40 -25.57 6.54
CA PRO A 440 -6.71 -26.08 6.97
C PRO A 440 -6.65 -27.31 7.90
N SER A 441 -5.62 -28.15 7.77
CA SER A 441 -5.45 -29.38 8.57
C SER A 441 -4.03 -29.46 9.15
N PRO A 442 -3.69 -28.62 10.13
CA PRO A 442 -2.34 -28.59 10.68
C PRO A 442 -2.16 -29.74 11.69
N TRP A 443 -1.02 -30.42 11.64
CA TRP A 443 -0.70 -31.50 12.59
C TRP A 443 -0.42 -31.02 14.02
N PHE A 444 -0.23 -29.72 14.21
CA PHE A 444 -0.08 -29.09 15.52
C PHE A 444 -0.56 -27.63 15.48
N ARG A 445 -0.81 -27.05 16.66
CA ARG A 445 -1.17 -25.63 16.82
C ARG A 445 -0.16 -24.93 17.71
N LEU A 446 0.11 -23.66 17.43
CA LEU A 446 0.96 -22.83 18.29
C LEU A 446 0.26 -22.56 19.64
N PRO A 447 0.96 -22.73 20.78
CA PRO A 447 0.45 -22.31 22.09
C PRO A 447 0.08 -20.82 22.13
N GLU A 448 -0.85 -20.42 22.99
CA GLU A 448 -1.30 -19.01 23.08
C GLU A 448 -0.15 -18.03 23.26
N PRO A 449 0.83 -18.22 24.16
CA PRO A 449 1.89 -17.23 24.37
C PRO A 449 2.73 -17.00 23.11
N VAL A 450 2.93 -18.06 22.32
CA VAL A 450 3.68 -18.01 21.06
C VAL A 450 2.84 -17.29 20.00
N ARG A 451 1.55 -17.62 19.90
CA ARG A 451 0.61 -16.97 18.97
C ARG A 451 0.46 -15.47 19.24
N SER A 452 0.51 -15.08 20.51
CA SER A 452 0.45 -13.69 20.97
C SER A 452 1.58 -12.82 20.43
N VAL A 453 2.75 -13.39 20.15
CA VAL A 453 3.86 -12.69 19.49
C VAL A 453 3.48 -12.27 18.06
N ALA A 454 2.78 -13.11 17.30
CA ALA A 454 2.30 -12.72 15.98
C ALA A 454 1.26 -11.60 16.04
N TYR A 455 0.38 -11.58 17.04
CA TYR A 455 -0.57 -10.49 17.21
C TYR A 455 0.12 -9.19 17.67
N LEU A 456 1.12 -9.27 18.53
CA LEU A 456 1.87 -8.10 18.99
C LEU A 456 2.70 -7.47 17.86
N LEU A 457 3.46 -8.31 17.14
CA LEU A 457 4.27 -7.90 15.98
C LEU A 457 3.46 -7.82 14.69
N ARG A 458 2.16 -8.10 14.77
CA ARG A 458 1.20 -8.07 13.66
C ARG A 458 1.70 -8.85 12.43
N LEU A 459 2.38 -9.98 12.69
CA LEU A 459 2.88 -10.96 11.72
C LEU A 459 1.84 -12.05 11.39
N ASP A 460 0.65 -11.99 12.00
CA ASP A 460 -0.47 -12.87 11.72
C ASP A 460 -0.90 -12.82 10.24
N GLN A 461 -0.86 -13.96 9.56
CA GLN A 461 -1.09 -14.07 8.11
C GLN A 461 -1.53 -15.50 7.71
N THR A 462 -2.37 -15.64 6.68
CA THR A 462 -2.97 -16.95 6.30
C THR A 462 -3.07 -17.22 4.79
N TRP A 463 -3.00 -16.17 3.95
CA TRP A 463 -2.92 -16.24 2.47
C TRP A 463 -3.91 -17.19 1.77
N ALA A 464 -5.18 -17.17 2.15
CA ALA A 464 -6.22 -18.05 1.60
C ALA A 464 -6.86 -17.59 0.28
N MET A 465 -6.20 -16.76 -0.53
CA MET A 465 -6.82 -16.04 -1.67
C MET A 465 -7.57 -16.98 -2.63
N PHE A 466 -8.92 -16.94 -2.58
CA PHE A 466 -9.81 -17.84 -3.34
C PHE A 466 -9.50 -19.34 -3.12
N ALA A 467 -9.11 -19.69 -1.91
CA ALA A 467 -8.74 -21.04 -1.49
C ALA A 467 -9.62 -21.52 -0.32
N PRO A 468 -9.94 -22.83 -0.22
CA PRO A 468 -9.42 -23.91 -1.07
C PRO A 468 -10.01 -23.95 -2.48
N SER A 469 -11.20 -23.40 -2.65
CA SER A 469 -11.78 -22.95 -3.92
C SER A 469 -12.33 -21.52 -3.76
N PRO A 470 -12.59 -20.80 -4.86
CA PRO A 470 -13.43 -19.60 -4.79
C PRO A 470 -14.80 -19.92 -4.18
N LEU A 471 -15.43 -18.91 -3.58
CA LEU A 471 -16.80 -19.04 -3.10
C LEU A 471 -17.74 -19.29 -4.28
N LYS A 472 -18.72 -20.16 -4.05
CA LYS A 472 -19.80 -20.46 -5.01
C LYS A 472 -21.08 -19.69 -4.68
N ASP A 473 -21.22 -19.27 -3.43
CA ASP A 473 -22.32 -18.43 -2.97
C ASP A 473 -21.94 -16.95 -3.12
N ASP A 474 -22.82 -16.19 -3.76
CA ASP A 474 -22.80 -14.73 -3.84
C ASP A 474 -24.15 -14.17 -3.38
N GLY A 475 -24.33 -12.85 -3.45
CA GLY A 475 -25.62 -12.24 -3.17
C GLY A 475 -25.58 -10.73 -2.99
N TRP A 476 -26.72 -10.17 -2.58
CA TRP A 476 -26.86 -8.75 -2.29
C TRP A 476 -27.68 -8.53 -1.01
N HIS A 477 -27.51 -7.37 -0.40
CA HIS A 477 -28.28 -6.99 0.78
C HIS A 477 -29.54 -6.24 0.38
N VAL A 478 -30.62 -6.49 1.11
CA VAL A 478 -31.86 -5.72 1.08
C VAL A 478 -32.18 -5.39 2.54
N ILE A 479 -32.42 -4.12 2.85
CA ILE A 479 -32.63 -3.70 4.25
C ILE A 479 -33.96 -2.95 4.36
N PRO A 480 -35.10 -3.67 4.42
CA PRO A 480 -36.41 -3.05 4.63
C PRO A 480 -36.46 -2.35 5.99
N GLY A 481 -36.85 -1.08 5.96
CA GLY A 481 -37.10 -0.26 7.15
C GLY A 481 -38.54 0.22 7.18
N ARG A 482 -39.24 0.02 8.30
CA ARG A 482 -40.59 0.53 8.52
C ARG A 482 -40.53 1.90 9.19
N LEU A 483 -41.15 2.88 8.55
CA LEU A 483 -41.25 4.25 9.03
C LEU A 483 -42.49 4.42 9.94
N ALA A 484 -42.54 5.53 10.68
CA ALA A 484 -43.62 5.83 11.61
C ALA A 484 -44.99 6.07 10.95
N ASP A 485 -45.01 6.45 9.67
CA ASP A 485 -46.23 6.51 8.84
C ASP A 485 -46.66 5.14 8.28
N GLY A 486 -45.92 4.07 8.61
CA GLY A 486 -46.17 2.71 8.14
C GLY A 486 -45.53 2.35 6.81
N ALA A 487 -44.95 3.31 6.08
CA ALA A 487 -44.26 3.05 4.82
C ALA A 487 -43.03 2.15 5.02
N VAL A 488 -42.70 1.34 4.01
CA VAL A 488 -41.53 0.48 4.02
C VAL A 488 -40.58 0.90 2.90
N VAL A 489 -39.33 1.20 3.27
CA VAL A 489 -38.28 1.66 2.37
C VAL A 489 -37.03 0.79 2.47
N ASP A 490 -36.24 0.70 1.41
CA ASP A 490 -34.96 0.01 1.43
C ASP A 490 -33.84 0.96 1.86
N LEU A 491 -33.36 0.78 3.09
CA LEU A 491 -32.29 1.60 3.68
C LEU A 491 -30.96 1.41 2.96
N PHE A 492 -30.74 0.29 2.28
CA PHE A 492 -29.52 0.02 1.52
C PHE A 492 -29.49 0.76 0.19
N ARG A 493 -30.68 1.10 -0.35
CA ARG A 493 -30.86 1.84 -1.62
C ARG A 493 -31.36 3.27 -1.38
N GLY A 494 -30.90 3.89 -0.30
CA GLY A 494 -31.17 5.31 -0.01
C GLY A 494 -32.65 5.64 0.23
N GLY A 495 -33.47 4.67 0.65
CA GLY A 495 -34.89 4.87 0.92
C GLY A 495 -35.81 4.61 -0.29
N ALA A 496 -35.31 4.00 -1.36
CA ALA A 496 -36.14 3.57 -2.49
C ALA A 496 -37.12 2.45 -2.10
N ALA A 497 -38.06 2.13 -3.00
CA ALA A 497 -38.96 0.99 -2.81
C ALA A 497 -38.16 -0.33 -2.69
N VAL A 498 -38.64 -1.23 -1.82
CA VAL A 498 -37.99 -2.53 -1.58
C VAL A 498 -38.02 -3.39 -2.84
N ARG A 499 -36.85 -3.83 -3.27
CA ARG A 499 -36.63 -4.67 -4.44
C ARG A 499 -35.81 -5.91 -4.09
N TRP A 500 -36.37 -7.07 -4.40
CA TRP A 500 -35.78 -8.38 -4.10
C TRP A 500 -35.06 -8.98 -5.30
N ASP A 501 -35.32 -8.48 -6.50
CA ASP A 501 -34.67 -8.86 -7.74
C ASP A 501 -33.17 -8.55 -7.71
N ARG A 502 -32.43 -9.31 -8.54
CA ARG A 502 -30.99 -9.14 -8.70
C ARG A 502 -30.71 -7.76 -9.32
N PRO A 503 -29.86 -6.94 -8.69
CA PRO A 503 -29.44 -5.67 -9.28
C PRO A 503 -28.65 -5.90 -10.57
N GLU A 504 -28.74 -4.95 -11.52
CA GLU A 504 -27.91 -4.94 -12.73
C GLU A 504 -26.41 -5.04 -12.41
N SER A 505 -25.98 -4.37 -11.34
CA SER A 505 -24.61 -4.49 -10.83
C SER A 505 -24.60 -4.58 -9.30
N VAL A 506 -24.32 -5.78 -8.79
CA VAL A 506 -24.14 -6.01 -7.34
C VAL A 506 -22.97 -5.18 -6.81
N ALA A 507 -21.85 -5.12 -7.56
CA ALA A 507 -20.68 -4.34 -7.17
C ALA A 507 -20.96 -2.83 -7.03
N ALA A 508 -21.96 -2.30 -7.73
CA ALA A 508 -22.34 -0.88 -7.67
C ALA A 508 -23.18 -0.52 -6.44
N LEU A 509 -23.73 -1.51 -5.73
CA LEU A 509 -24.45 -1.26 -4.46
C LEU A 509 -23.53 -0.75 -3.35
N TYR A 510 -22.22 -0.94 -3.48
CA TYR A 510 -21.25 -0.61 -2.44
C TYR A 510 -20.49 0.66 -2.82
N PRO A 511 -20.43 1.68 -1.93
CA PRO A 511 -19.70 2.92 -2.20
C PRO A 511 -18.22 2.70 -2.52
N ASN A 512 -17.60 1.70 -1.89
CA ASN A 512 -16.22 1.31 -2.13
C ASN A 512 -15.93 -0.11 -1.64
N THR A 513 -14.70 -0.57 -1.89
CA THR A 513 -14.23 -1.92 -1.55
C THR A 513 -14.28 -2.24 -0.04
N ARG A 514 -14.15 -1.25 0.85
CA ARG A 514 -14.20 -1.48 2.30
C ARG A 514 -15.63 -1.68 2.81
N TRP A 515 -16.58 -0.85 2.34
CA TRP A 515 -18.00 -1.10 2.56
C TRP A 515 -18.45 -2.45 1.99
N ARG A 516 -18.00 -2.78 0.77
CA ARG A 516 -18.26 -4.10 0.20
C ARG A 516 -17.74 -5.23 1.08
N ARG A 517 -16.49 -5.11 1.55
CA ARG A 517 -15.89 -6.11 2.45
C ARG A 517 -16.71 -6.27 3.74
N TYR A 518 -17.08 -5.16 4.37
CA TYR A 518 -17.91 -5.16 5.58
C TYR A 518 -19.22 -5.90 5.36
N MET A 519 -19.98 -5.49 4.35
CA MET A 519 -21.29 -6.05 4.06
C MET A 519 -21.22 -7.52 3.66
N MET A 520 -20.29 -7.89 2.78
CA MET A 520 -20.16 -9.29 2.33
C MET A 520 -19.63 -10.23 3.42
N LEU A 521 -19.00 -9.71 4.47
CA LEU A 521 -18.63 -10.50 5.66
C LEU A 521 -19.78 -10.68 6.64
N LEU A 522 -20.72 -9.73 6.70
CA LEU A 522 -21.76 -9.68 7.71
C LEU A 522 -22.59 -10.97 7.84
N PRO A 523 -23.00 -11.67 6.75
CA PRO A 523 -23.74 -12.92 6.87
C PRO A 523 -22.99 -14.05 7.61
N SER A 524 -21.66 -14.00 7.64
CA SER A 524 -20.80 -14.96 8.35
C SER A 524 -20.32 -14.46 9.72
N HIS A 525 -20.67 -13.21 10.07
CA HIS A 525 -20.21 -12.51 11.27
C HIS A 525 -21.36 -11.70 11.89
N LEU A 526 -22.43 -12.40 12.26
CA LEU A 526 -23.67 -11.81 12.77
C LEU A 526 -23.48 -11.03 14.07
N GLU A 527 -22.41 -11.29 14.81
CA GLU A 527 -22.03 -10.55 16.01
C GLU A 527 -21.83 -9.04 15.75
N TYR A 528 -21.58 -8.62 14.51
CA TYR A 528 -21.47 -7.20 14.12
C TYR A 528 -22.80 -6.58 13.63
N ALA A 529 -23.83 -7.39 13.37
CA ALA A 529 -25.10 -6.90 12.81
C ALA A 529 -25.83 -5.90 13.73
N PRO A 530 -25.87 -6.07 15.07
CA PRO A 530 -26.51 -5.11 15.95
C PRO A 530 -25.88 -3.72 15.87
N ALA A 531 -24.56 -3.61 15.86
CA ALA A 531 -23.86 -2.33 15.76
C ALA A 531 -24.17 -1.61 14.44
N TYR A 532 -24.26 -2.36 13.34
CA TYR A 532 -24.67 -1.84 12.03
C TYR A 532 -26.13 -1.36 12.00
N ALA A 533 -27.06 -2.13 12.59
CA ALA A 533 -28.46 -1.73 12.69
C ALA A 533 -28.63 -0.44 13.49
N ARG A 534 -27.97 -0.33 14.66
CA ARG A 534 -27.95 0.91 15.45
C ARG A 534 -27.39 2.09 14.64
N TYR A 535 -26.34 1.86 13.86
CA TYR A 535 -25.78 2.88 12.96
C TYR A 535 -26.79 3.35 11.91
N LEU A 536 -27.53 2.43 11.27
CA LEU A 536 -28.58 2.77 10.30
C LEU A 536 -29.71 3.56 10.95
N CYS A 537 -30.20 3.13 12.12
CA CYS A 537 -31.21 3.85 12.90
C CYS A 537 -30.78 5.29 13.16
N ARG A 538 -29.57 5.51 13.72
CA ARG A 538 -29.05 6.85 14.00
C ARG A 538 -28.88 7.68 12.73
N ARG A 539 -28.33 7.09 11.67
CA ARG A 539 -28.06 7.80 10.41
C ARG A 539 -29.35 8.27 9.74
N TRP A 540 -30.36 7.41 9.65
CA TRP A 540 -31.65 7.74 9.06
C TRP A 540 -32.40 8.78 9.90
N ASN A 541 -32.56 8.52 11.21
CA ASN A 541 -33.36 9.36 12.10
C ASN A 541 -32.74 10.74 12.37
N ARG A 542 -31.44 10.92 12.10
CA ARG A 542 -30.81 12.25 12.14
C ARG A 542 -31.29 13.17 11.01
N GLN A 543 -31.71 12.60 9.89
CA GLN A 543 -32.16 13.35 8.70
C GLN A 543 -33.68 13.32 8.54
N HIS A 544 -34.37 12.36 9.18
CA HIS A 544 -35.79 12.13 9.03
C HIS A 544 -36.48 12.06 10.40
N LEU A 545 -37.40 13.01 10.62
CA LEU A 545 -38.16 13.16 11.86
C LEU A 545 -39.66 12.95 11.61
N GLY A 546 -40.44 12.84 12.69
CA GLY A 546 -41.89 12.68 12.65
C GLY A 546 -42.30 11.45 11.83
N PRO A 547 -43.19 11.59 10.82
CA PRO A 547 -43.74 10.45 10.07
C PRO A 547 -42.69 9.63 9.31
N ARG A 548 -41.59 10.27 8.89
CA ARG A 548 -40.49 9.59 8.17
C ARG A 548 -39.42 8.99 9.08
N ARG A 549 -39.61 9.05 10.40
CA ARG A 549 -38.70 8.42 11.37
C ARG A 549 -38.74 6.89 11.20
N LEU A 550 -37.57 6.27 11.17
CA LEU A 550 -37.41 4.81 11.13
C LEU A 550 -37.70 4.20 12.51
N GLU A 551 -38.60 3.22 12.55
CA GLU A 551 -39.02 2.54 13.77
C GLU A 551 -38.40 1.16 13.91
N THR A 552 -38.41 0.38 12.83
CA THR A 552 -37.83 -0.96 12.78
C THR A 552 -37.11 -1.18 11.46
N LEU A 553 -36.11 -2.05 11.46
CA LEU A 553 -35.43 -2.50 10.26
C LEU A 553 -35.16 -4.00 10.30
N GLU A 554 -35.04 -4.60 9.12
CA GLU A 554 -34.58 -5.97 8.94
C GLU A 554 -33.37 -5.97 8.00
N ILE A 555 -32.31 -6.69 8.36
CA ILE A 555 -31.16 -6.92 7.49
C ILE A 555 -31.36 -8.28 6.83
N VAL A 556 -31.51 -8.29 5.50
CA VAL A 556 -31.68 -9.51 4.72
C VAL A 556 -30.55 -9.65 3.70
N PHE A 557 -29.99 -10.84 3.59
CA PHE A 557 -29.07 -11.21 2.50
C PHE A 557 -29.81 -12.11 1.51
N VAL A 558 -29.85 -11.69 0.25
CA VAL A 558 -30.40 -12.50 -0.83
C VAL A 558 -29.24 -13.29 -1.44
N ARG A 559 -29.17 -14.59 -1.11
CA ARG A 559 -28.10 -15.48 -1.52
C ARG A 559 -28.42 -16.13 -2.86
N GLU A 560 -27.47 -16.12 -3.77
CA GLU A 560 -27.52 -16.79 -5.08
C GLU A 560 -26.29 -17.68 -5.24
N ARG A 561 -26.50 -18.95 -5.57
CA ARG A 561 -25.41 -19.91 -5.74
C ARG A 561 -25.07 -20.09 -7.21
N THR A 562 -23.79 -19.97 -7.53
CA THR A 562 -23.23 -20.31 -8.84
C THR A 562 -23.05 -21.82 -8.95
N LEU A 563 -23.61 -22.41 -10.00
CA LEU A 563 -23.54 -23.83 -10.31
C LEU A 563 -22.52 -24.09 -11.43
N PRO A 564 -22.10 -25.34 -11.67
CA PRO A 564 -21.37 -25.68 -12.89
C PRO A 564 -22.13 -25.28 -14.18
N ASP A 565 -21.40 -25.22 -15.29
CA ASP A 565 -21.94 -24.97 -16.63
C ASP A 565 -22.66 -23.61 -16.78
N PHE A 566 -22.14 -22.56 -16.14
CA PHE A 566 -22.68 -21.19 -16.24
C PHE A 566 -24.12 -21.04 -15.72
N ARG A 567 -24.58 -21.99 -14.90
CA ARG A 567 -25.91 -21.97 -14.28
C ARG A 567 -25.90 -21.32 -12.90
N ARG A 568 -27.08 -20.92 -12.42
CA ARG A 568 -27.30 -20.34 -11.09
C ARG A 568 -28.55 -20.93 -10.46
N GLU A 569 -28.56 -21.04 -9.14
CA GLU A 569 -29.76 -21.38 -8.37
C GLU A 569 -30.67 -20.16 -8.21
N ASP A 570 -31.96 -20.39 -7.99
CA ASP A 570 -32.89 -19.32 -7.66
C ASP A 570 -32.49 -18.60 -6.36
N PRO A 571 -32.54 -17.25 -6.33
CA PRO A 571 -32.13 -16.49 -5.15
C PRO A 571 -32.98 -16.79 -3.91
N ARG A 572 -32.32 -17.02 -2.77
CA ARG A 572 -32.98 -17.30 -1.48
C ARG A 572 -32.77 -16.15 -0.50
N ARG A 573 -33.84 -15.73 0.16
CA ARG A 573 -33.80 -14.68 1.19
C ARG A 573 -33.35 -15.28 2.52
N GLN A 574 -32.30 -14.73 3.09
CA GLN A 574 -31.77 -15.12 4.39
C GLN A 574 -31.88 -13.92 5.35
N PRO A 575 -32.86 -13.90 6.26
CA PRO A 575 -32.93 -12.87 7.29
C PRO A 575 -31.73 -13.02 8.24
N LEU A 576 -31.05 -11.91 8.52
CA LEU A 576 -29.85 -11.88 9.38
C LEU A 576 -30.14 -11.25 10.74
N LEU A 577 -30.95 -10.20 10.78
CA LEU A 577 -31.29 -9.47 12.00
C LEU A 577 -32.59 -8.69 11.82
N GLN A 578 -33.44 -8.67 12.85
CA GLN A 578 -34.51 -7.69 13.02
C GLN A 578 -34.18 -6.77 14.20
N HIS A 579 -34.39 -5.47 14.04
CA HIS A 579 -33.97 -4.48 15.04
C HIS A 579 -35.01 -3.35 15.18
N ALA A 580 -35.28 -2.94 16.41
CA ALA A 580 -36.16 -1.81 16.73
C ALA A 580 -35.32 -0.58 17.12
N CYS A 581 -35.49 0.54 16.42
CA CYS A 581 -34.72 1.76 16.62
C CYS A 581 -35.08 2.52 17.92
N ALA A 582 -36.26 2.25 18.51
CA ALA A 582 -36.72 2.89 19.74
C ALA A 582 -35.90 2.47 20.98
N ALA A 583 -35.33 1.27 20.99
CA ALA A 583 -34.50 0.76 22.10
C ALA A 583 -33.19 1.54 22.27
N ASP A 584 -32.73 2.25 21.23
CA ASP A 584 -31.46 2.99 21.23
C ASP A 584 -31.60 4.47 21.65
N ALA A 585 -32.82 4.97 21.83
CA ALA A 585 -33.07 6.39 22.16
C ALA A 585 -32.63 6.78 23.59
N GLY A 586 -32.37 5.81 24.47
CA GLY A 586 -32.06 6.02 25.89
C GLY A 586 -30.57 5.96 26.28
N THR A 587 -29.66 5.60 25.37
CA THR A 587 -28.24 5.41 25.73
C THR A 587 -27.35 6.31 24.88
N PRO A 588 -27.03 7.55 25.32
CA PRO A 588 -25.94 8.30 24.69
C PRO A 588 -24.65 7.46 24.76
N PRO A 589 -23.80 7.46 23.71
CA PRO A 589 -22.50 6.81 23.82
C PRO A 589 -21.79 7.43 25.02
N ALA A 590 -21.40 6.59 25.98
CA ALA A 590 -20.67 7.03 27.16
C ALA A 590 -19.38 7.71 26.69
N VAL A 591 -19.39 9.04 26.69
CA VAL A 591 -18.18 9.85 26.62
C VAL A 591 -17.57 9.73 28.02
N ARG A 592 -16.75 8.71 28.21
CA ARG A 592 -15.77 8.67 29.30
C ARG A 592 -14.38 8.53 28.68
#